data_AF-A0A7I7L7R0-F1
#
_entry.id   AF-A0A7I7L7R0-F1
#
_cell.length_a   1.000
_cell.length_b   1.000
_cell.length_c   1.000
_cell.angle_alpha   90.00
_cell.angle_beta   90.00
_cell.angle_gamma   90.00
#
_symmetry.space_group_name_H-M   'P 1'
#
loop_
_entity.id
_entity.type
_entity.pdbx_description
1 polymer ?
#
loop_
_entity_poly.entity_id
_entity_poly.type
_entity_poly.pdbx_seq_one_letter_code
_entity_poly.pdbx_strand_id
1 'polypeptide(L)'
;MYGNGGSGPAGAAGQAGGAGGAAGLWGSGGTGGAGGAGAAGGSGGNGGLLYGNGGAGGTGGMALAGINGGSPGSGGDGGSALLFGSGGDGGQGDTGLVGADGSNPTPTGTQAGDGSSAGPNAAVGDILAVSGGIGADGQSGGPGVGGGSGGNGGAAVAYSNGTSANMLAANGGDGGGGGLAGAGAAGGDGGTGGGPGVQDLLGDSGSSGAALGGAGGTRASGGAHGGAGGNGGEGGYASATSDNYAATATGGHGGMGGAGASGAVGLDGGTGGAGGNGGHGGLLIGNGGNGGAGGIGGSGGAGDIGGAGGNGGAGGVASSSGISTSHGGDGGGAGAGGVGGVGGKGGNGGLLTGTGGDGGSGGSGGDGGLGGNGGHGGAGGKGGNADQHADDGAPGIGGEGGDAGAGGTAGSGGAGGGAGTGGALLGSAGVGGALGAAGLMGAGGTGGAPG
;
A
#
# COMPACT_ATOMS: atom_id res chain seq x y z
N MET A 1 -18.68 64.84 -2.50
CA MET A 1 -17.86 65.22 -3.68
C MET A 1 -16.47 64.60 -3.61
N TYR A 2 -15.87 64.52 -2.43
CA TYR A 2 -14.66 63.73 -2.17
C TYR A 2 -15.01 62.54 -1.28
N GLY A 3 -14.41 61.38 -1.53
CA GLY A 3 -14.57 60.20 -0.68
C GLY A 3 -14.09 58.93 -1.37
N ASN A 4 -13.25 58.19 -0.67
CA ASN A 4 -12.83 56.86 -1.09
C ASN A 4 -13.94 55.84 -0.82
N GLY A 5 -13.95 54.77 -1.59
CA GLY A 5 -14.79 53.62 -1.32
C GLY A 5 -14.36 52.88 -0.04
N GLY A 6 -15.33 52.32 0.68
CA GLY A 6 -15.05 51.46 1.83
C GLY A 6 -14.53 50.08 1.40
N SER A 7 -13.69 49.46 2.21
CA SER A 7 -13.26 48.08 1.96
C SER A 7 -14.42 47.10 2.13
N GLY A 8 -14.46 46.08 1.28
CA GLY A 8 -15.39 44.97 1.40
C GLY A 8 -15.09 44.11 2.63
N PRO A 9 -16.11 43.61 3.35
CA PRO A 9 -15.90 42.70 4.48
C PRO A 9 -15.34 41.35 4.00
N ALA A 10 -14.57 40.68 4.85
CA ALA A 10 -14.16 39.30 4.58
C ALA A 10 -15.35 38.33 4.66
N GLY A 11 -15.32 37.29 3.83
CA GLY A 11 -16.31 36.22 3.86
C GLY A 11 -16.07 35.23 5.00
N ALA A 12 -17.15 34.65 5.54
CA ALA A 12 -17.05 33.44 6.37
C ALA A 12 -16.76 32.20 5.50
N ALA A 13 -16.47 31.06 6.12
CA ALA A 13 -16.23 29.81 5.37
C ALA A 13 -17.34 29.54 4.34
N GLY A 14 -16.94 29.24 3.10
CA GLY A 14 -17.84 29.04 1.96
C GLY A 14 -18.45 30.32 1.37
N GLN A 15 -18.24 31.49 1.98
CA GLN A 15 -18.78 32.76 1.53
C GLN A 15 -17.71 33.62 0.84
N ALA A 16 -18.08 34.21 -0.29
CA ALA A 16 -17.22 35.13 -1.01
C ALA A 16 -16.95 36.40 -0.17
N GLY A 17 -15.80 37.03 -0.45
CA GLY A 17 -15.50 38.34 0.10
C GLY A 17 -16.46 39.40 -0.43
N GLY A 18 -16.79 40.39 0.40
CA GLY A 18 -17.60 41.52 -0.03
C GLY A 18 -16.86 42.40 -1.03
N ALA A 19 -17.59 43.02 -1.96
CA ALA A 19 -16.99 43.95 -2.90
C ALA A 19 -16.55 45.25 -2.20
N GLY A 20 -15.46 45.84 -2.69
CA GLY A 20 -15.05 47.19 -2.34
C GLY A 20 -16.04 48.23 -2.84
N GLY A 21 -16.31 49.25 -2.04
CA GLY A 21 -17.18 50.36 -2.42
C GLY A 21 -16.58 51.19 -3.56
N ALA A 22 -17.42 51.71 -4.44
CA ALA A 22 -16.97 52.71 -5.43
C ALA A 22 -16.74 54.07 -4.77
N ALA A 23 -15.80 54.85 -5.32
CA ALA A 23 -15.61 56.24 -4.94
C ALA A 23 -16.64 57.18 -5.60
N GLY A 24 -16.70 58.42 -5.10
CA GLY A 24 -17.59 59.46 -5.61
C GLY A 24 -17.04 60.17 -6.87
N LEU A 25 -17.14 61.51 -6.90
CA LEU A 25 -16.61 62.29 -8.02
C LEU A 25 -15.07 62.29 -8.04
N TRP A 26 -14.47 62.32 -6.85
CA TRP A 26 -13.03 62.23 -6.59
C TRP A 26 -12.78 61.22 -5.46
N GLY A 27 -11.81 60.34 -5.62
CA GLY A 27 -11.41 59.36 -4.60
C GLY A 27 -11.08 57.99 -5.19
N SER A 28 -10.38 57.14 -4.44
CA SER A 28 -10.05 55.78 -4.88
C SER A 28 -11.13 54.78 -4.46
N GLY A 29 -11.35 53.76 -5.29
CA GLY A 29 -12.19 52.63 -4.94
C GLY A 29 -11.68 51.87 -3.73
N GLY A 30 -12.59 51.25 -2.99
CA GLY A 30 -12.26 50.42 -1.83
C GLY A 30 -11.71 49.06 -2.26
N THR A 31 -10.91 48.42 -1.42
CA THR A 31 -10.42 47.06 -1.68
C THR A 31 -11.55 46.04 -1.53
N GLY A 32 -11.53 44.98 -2.33
CA GLY A 32 -12.36 43.80 -2.10
C GLY A 32 -11.98 43.09 -0.80
N GLY A 33 -12.96 42.45 -0.16
CA GLY A 33 -12.74 41.62 1.01
C GLY A 33 -12.16 40.25 0.63
N ALA A 34 -11.42 39.62 1.54
CA ALA A 34 -10.96 38.24 1.33
C ALA A 34 -12.13 37.26 1.30
N GLY A 35 -12.05 36.24 0.45
CA GLY A 35 -12.97 35.10 0.49
C GLY A 35 -12.74 34.26 1.72
N GLY A 36 -13.81 33.69 2.29
CA GLY A 36 -13.65 32.65 3.30
C GLY A 36 -13.17 31.34 2.69
N ALA A 37 -12.85 30.35 3.52
CA ALA A 37 -12.35 29.05 3.05
C ALA A 37 -13.18 28.49 1.88
N GLY A 38 -12.50 28.13 0.80
CA GLY A 38 -13.08 27.62 -0.44
C GLY A 38 -13.95 28.60 -1.23
N ALA A 39 -13.86 29.90 -0.96
CA ALA A 39 -14.69 30.91 -1.62
C ALA A 39 -13.85 32.06 -2.20
N ALA A 40 -14.39 32.70 -3.25
CA ALA A 40 -13.68 33.72 -3.99
C ALA A 40 -13.50 35.02 -3.21
N GLY A 41 -12.43 35.76 -3.52
CA GLY A 41 -12.24 37.13 -3.06
C GLY A 41 -13.28 38.08 -3.65
N GLY A 42 -13.59 39.15 -2.92
CA GLY A 42 -14.47 40.21 -3.39
C GLY A 42 -13.78 41.08 -4.44
N SER A 43 -14.54 41.66 -5.36
CA SER A 43 -13.98 42.61 -6.33
C SER A 43 -13.59 43.93 -5.66
N GLY A 44 -12.59 44.61 -6.20
CA GLY A 44 -12.25 45.97 -5.85
C GLY A 44 -13.29 46.97 -6.37
N GLY A 45 -13.46 48.07 -5.66
CA GLY A 45 -14.38 49.13 -6.04
C GLY A 45 -13.83 50.03 -7.14
N ASN A 46 -14.71 50.67 -7.90
CA ASN A 46 -14.29 51.62 -8.93
C ASN A 46 -13.75 52.92 -8.33
N GLY A 47 -12.76 53.50 -9.01
CA GLY A 47 -12.24 54.84 -8.71
C GLY A 47 -13.24 55.95 -9.01
N GLY A 48 -12.90 57.17 -8.60
CA GLY A 48 -13.75 58.33 -8.75
C GLY A 48 -14.01 58.68 -10.22
N LEU A 49 -15.18 59.26 -10.48
CA LEU A 49 -15.65 59.53 -11.84
C LEU A 49 -14.69 60.43 -12.63
N LEU A 50 -14.10 61.43 -11.97
CA LEU A 50 -13.13 62.35 -12.59
C LEU A 50 -11.70 61.91 -12.30
N TYR A 51 -11.36 61.67 -11.04
CA TYR A 51 -10.02 61.24 -10.67
C TYR A 51 -10.08 60.25 -9.50
N GLY A 52 -9.41 59.13 -9.69
CA GLY A 52 -9.30 58.12 -8.67
C GLY A 52 -8.92 56.77 -9.23
N ASN A 53 -8.10 56.05 -8.47
CA ASN A 53 -7.71 54.71 -8.82
C ASN A 53 -8.80 53.72 -8.44
N GLY A 54 -8.91 52.61 -9.18
CA GLY A 54 -9.68 51.45 -8.74
C GLY A 54 -9.06 50.81 -7.50
N GLY A 55 -9.88 50.15 -6.68
CA GLY A 55 -9.44 49.38 -5.54
C GLY A 55 -8.93 47.99 -5.94
N ALA A 56 -8.02 47.40 -5.17
CA ALA A 56 -7.56 46.04 -5.41
C ALA A 56 -8.67 45.02 -5.13
N GLY A 57 -8.66 43.89 -5.86
CA GLY A 57 -9.48 42.72 -5.55
C GLY A 57 -9.00 42.01 -4.28
N GLY A 58 -9.91 41.33 -3.60
CA GLY A 58 -9.61 40.54 -2.41
C GLY A 58 -8.99 39.18 -2.75
N THR A 59 -8.23 38.61 -1.83
CA THR A 59 -7.70 37.24 -2.01
C THR A 59 -8.82 36.20 -1.97
N GLY A 60 -8.68 35.12 -2.73
CA GLY A 60 -9.49 33.91 -2.53
C GLY A 60 -9.20 33.27 -1.17
N GLY A 61 -10.06 32.34 -0.73
CA GLY A 61 -9.83 31.57 0.49
C GLY A 61 -9.36 30.14 0.23
N MET A 62 -8.43 29.65 1.05
CA MET A 62 -7.83 28.31 0.96
C MET A 62 -8.89 27.21 0.83
N ALA A 63 -8.55 26.17 0.07
CA ALA A 63 -9.36 24.96 0.01
C ALA A 63 -9.50 24.31 1.40
N LEU A 64 -10.71 23.93 1.77
CA LEU A 64 -10.97 23.15 2.99
C LEU A 64 -11.92 22.00 2.69
N ALA A 65 -11.58 20.81 3.17
CA ALA A 65 -12.41 19.62 3.00
C ALA A 65 -13.84 19.88 3.49
N GLY A 66 -14.83 19.50 2.67
CA GLY A 66 -16.25 19.67 2.99
C GLY A 66 -16.83 21.07 2.76
N ILE A 67 -16.02 22.07 2.40
CA ILE A 67 -16.50 23.41 2.03
C ILE A 67 -16.36 23.60 0.52
N ASN A 68 -17.46 23.94 -0.17
CA ASN A 68 -17.49 24.17 -1.62
C ASN A 68 -16.76 23.08 -2.44
N GLY A 69 -16.91 21.82 -2.02
CA GLY A 69 -16.29 20.66 -2.68
C GLY A 69 -14.78 20.54 -2.48
N GLY A 70 -14.17 21.24 -1.53
CA GLY A 70 -12.72 21.20 -1.29
C GLY A 70 -11.91 21.98 -2.33
N SER A 71 -12.56 22.86 -3.09
CA SER A 71 -11.88 23.72 -4.06
C SER A 71 -11.42 25.02 -3.39
N PRO A 72 -10.26 25.58 -3.77
CA PRO A 72 -9.86 26.90 -3.29
C PRO A 72 -10.66 28.02 -3.96
N GLY A 73 -10.70 29.15 -3.28
CA GLY A 73 -11.21 30.39 -3.82
C GLY A 73 -10.29 31.01 -4.86
N SER A 74 -10.89 31.57 -5.91
CA SER A 74 -10.19 32.47 -6.81
C SER A 74 -10.00 33.85 -6.16
N GLY A 75 -9.00 34.60 -6.59
CA GLY A 75 -8.89 36.01 -6.27
C GLY A 75 -10.03 36.82 -6.88
N GLY A 76 -10.38 37.93 -6.24
CA GLY A 76 -11.37 38.88 -6.74
C GLY A 76 -10.76 39.81 -7.79
N ASP A 77 -11.59 40.34 -8.68
CA ASP A 77 -11.12 41.28 -9.70
C ASP A 77 -10.77 42.64 -9.10
N GLY A 78 -9.78 43.34 -9.64
CA GLY A 78 -9.49 44.73 -9.34
C GLY A 78 -10.54 45.68 -9.90
N GLY A 79 -10.80 46.76 -9.18
CA GLY A 79 -11.73 47.82 -9.60
C GLY A 79 -11.13 48.69 -10.70
N SER A 80 -11.99 49.32 -11.51
CA SER A 80 -11.53 50.17 -12.62
C SER A 80 -11.45 51.65 -12.24
N ALA A 81 -10.54 52.39 -12.84
CA ALA A 81 -10.60 53.85 -12.91
C ALA A 81 -11.48 54.30 -14.09
N LEU A 82 -12.06 55.50 -14.01
CA LEU A 82 -12.99 56.00 -15.04
C LEU A 82 -12.32 56.98 -16.01
N LEU A 83 -12.02 58.20 -15.57
CA LEU A 83 -11.53 59.27 -16.46
C LEU A 83 -10.02 59.47 -16.33
N PHE A 84 -9.55 59.68 -15.09
CA PHE A 84 -8.14 59.72 -14.71
C PHE A 84 -7.88 58.79 -13.53
N GLY A 85 -6.76 58.06 -13.55
CA GLY A 85 -6.35 57.15 -12.48
C GLY A 85 -6.06 55.74 -13.00
N SER A 86 -5.39 54.93 -12.20
CA SER A 86 -5.06 53.55 -12.54
C SER A 86 -6.14 52.56 -12.09
N GLY A 87 -6.29 51.45 -12.82
CA GLY A 87 -7.04 50.30 -12.32
C GLY A 87 -6.40 49.72 -11.06
N GLY A 88 -7.19 49.01 -10.26
CA GLY A 88 -6.70 48.26 -9.11
C GLY A 88 -6.24 46.86 -9.52
N ASP A 89 -5.32 46.29 -8.75
CA ASP A 89 -4.81 44.94 -9.01
C ASP A 89 -5.86 43.86 -8.71
N GLY A 90 -5.82 42.76 -9.43
CA GLY A 90 -6.57 41.55 -9.10
C GLY A 90 -6.04 40.89 -7.83
N GLY A 91 -6.93 40.21 -7.11
CA GLY A 91 -6.61 39.45 -5.91
C GLY A 91 -5.92 38.13 -6.22
N GLN A 92 -5.17 37.61 -5.27
CA GLN A 92 -4.52 36.31 -5.39
C GLN A 92 -5.54 35.16 -5.26
N GLY A 93 -5.41 34.09 -6.05
CA GLY A 93 -6.05 32.81 -5.75
C GLY A 93 -5.34 32.06 -4.62
N ASP A 94 -6.03 31.13 -3.96
CA ASP A 94 -5.48 30.50 -2.74
C ASP A 94 -5.13 29.00 -2.91
N THR A 95 -4.55 28.38 -1.89
CA THR A 95 -3.97 27.03 -1.99
C THR A 95 -5.01 25.93 -2.17
N GLY A 96 -4.75 25.01 -3.08
CA GLY A 96 -5.51 23.78 -3.27
C GLY A 96 -5.42 22.83 -2.07
N LEU A 97 -6.38 21.90 -1.96
CA LEU A 97 -6.46 20.97 -0.84
C LEU A 97 -5.33 19.94 -0.87
N VAL A 98 -4.73 19.63 0.27
CA VAL A 98 -3.77 18.51 0.35
C VAL A 98 -4.48 17.18 0.09
N GLY A 99 -3.89 16.32 -0.73
CA GLY A 99 -4.35 14.97 -0.97
C GLY A 99 -4.25 14.13 0.30
N ALA A 100 -5.26 13.31 0.58
CA ALA A 100 -5.22 12.44 1.76
C ALA A 100 -4.16 11.35 1.59
N ASP A 101 -3.46 11.04 2.67
CA ASP A 101 -2.55 9.90 2.71
C ASP A 101 -3.31 8.60 2.42
N GLY A 102 -2.64 7.67 1.74
CA GLY A 102 -3.09 6.31 1.62
C GLY A 102 -3.07 5.69 3.01
N SER A 103 -4.16 5.03 3.40
CA SER A 103 -4.24 4.31 4.66
C SER A 103 -4.65 2.87 4.41
N ASN A 104 -3.81 1.94 4.85
CA ASN A 104 -4.16 0.53 4.88
C ASN A 104 -5.38 0.31 5.79
N PRO A 105 -6.35 -0.52 5.41
CA PRO A 105 -7.51 -0.83 6.26
C PRO A 105 -7.07 -1.45 7.58
N THR A 106 -7.65 -1.01 8.69
CA THR A 106 -7.42 -1.63 9.99
C THR A 106 -8.08 -3.02 10.03
N PRO A 107 -7.31 -4.10 10.26
CA PRO A 107 -7.90 -5.43 10.44
C PRO A 107 -8.83 -5.46 11.65
N THR A 108 -9.85 -6.30 11.59
CA THR A 108 -10.78 -6.53 12.71
C THR A 108 -10.13 -7.33 13.85
N GLY A 109 -8.98 -7.96 13.58
CA GLY A 109 -8.31 -8.90 14.48
C GLY A 109 -8.96 -10.29 14.52
N THR A 110 -9.99 -10.53 13.72
CA THR A 110 -10.66 -11.83 13.62
C THR A 110 -10.08 -12.65 12.47
N GLN A 111 -10.11 -13.98 12.61
CA GLN A 111 -9.68 -14.93 11.60
C GLN A 111 -10.89 -15.69 11.04
N ALA A 112 -10.86 -16.03 9.74
CA ALA A 112 -11.81 -16.95 9.15
C ALA A 112 -11.60 -18.38 9.67
N GLY A 113 -12.58 -19.26 9.44
CA GLY A 113 -12.53 -20.62 9.95
C GLY A 113 -11.38 -21.44 9.35
N ASP A 114 -10.69 -22.19 10.20
CA ASP A 114 -9.61 -23.07 9.78
C ASP A 114 -10.11 -24.26 8.96
N GLY A 115 -9.19 -24.84 8.20
CA GLY A 115 -9.39 -26.10 7.51
C GLY A 115 -9.45 -27.27 8.47
N SER A 116 -10.34 -28.23 8.18
CA SER A 116 -10.42 -29.47 8.95
C SER A 116 -9.15 -30.30 8.78
N SER A 117 -8.57 -30.74 9.90
CA SER A 117 -7.47 -31.69 9.88
C SER A 117 -7.95 -33.08 9.46
N ALA A 118 -7.12 -33.80 8.73
CA ALA A 118 -7.43 -35.15 8.31
C ALA A 118 -7.16 -36.19 9.40
N GLY A 119 -7.97 -37.25 9.39
CA GLY A 119 -7.81 -38.38 10.31
C GLY A 119 -6.59 -39.24 9.98
N PRO A 120 -6.02 -39.93 10.99
CA PRO A 120 -4.95 -40.89 10.78
C PRO A 120 -5.48 -42.16 10.10
N ASN A 121 -4.59 -42.87 9.40
CA ASN A 121 -4.86 -44.18 8.82
C ASN A 121 -3.81 -45.19 9.30
N ALA A 122 -4.24 -46.38 9.70
CA ALA A 122 -3.34 -47.43 10.16
C ALA A 122 -3.83 -48.80 9.69
N ALA A 123 -2.92 -49.63 9.19
CA ALA A 123 -3.26 -50.98 8.74
C ALA A 123 -2.11 -51.97 8.98
N VAL A 124 -2.48 -53.25 8.97
CA VAL A 124 -1.58 -54.38 9.21
C VAL A 124 -1.58 -55.31 8.00
N GLY A 125 -0.39 -55.68 7.51
CA GLY A 125 -0.24 -56.65 6.42
C GLY A 125 1.19 -56.75 5.89
N ASP A 126 1.46 -57.85 5.19
CA ASP A 126 2.81 -58.18 4.69
C ASP A 126 3.18 -57.35 3.45
N ILE A 127 2.22 -57.06 2.55
CA ILE A 127 2.38 -56.13 1.42
C ILE A 127 1.30 -55.08 1.55
N LEU A 128 1.68 -53.86 1.95
CA LEU A 128 0.73 -52.86 2.41
C LEU A 128 1.20 -51.43 2.12
N ALA A 129 0.31 -50.62 1.55
CA ALA A 129 0.49 -49.18 1.45
C ALA A 129 -0.64 -48.47 2.22
N VAL A 130 -0.27 -47.56 3.12
CA VAL A 130 -1.17 -46.75 3.93
C VAL A 130 -0.92 -45.29 3.64
N SER A 131 -1.99 -44.52 3.50
CA SER A 131 -1.89 -43.07 3.35
C SER A 131 -2.81 -42.36 4.32
N GLY A 132 -2.31 -41.30 4.93
CA GLY A 132 -3.10 -40.38 5.73
C GLY A 132 -3.96 -39.49 4.83
N GLY A 133 -5.05 -38.95 5.37
CA GLY A 133 -5.87 -38.01 4.63
C GLY A 133 -5.20 -36.65 4.46
N ILE A 134 -5.59 -35.87 3.46
CA ILE A 134 -5.08 -34.51 3.22
C ILE A 134 -5.87 -33.52 4.08
N GLY A 135 -5.19 -32.58 4.74
CA GLY A 135 -5.82 -31.50 5.48
C GLY A 135 -6.59 -30.57 4.55
N ALA A 136 -7.76 -30.08 4.97
CA ALA A 136 -8.55 -29.15 4.17
C ALA A 136 -7.94 -27.73 4.21
N ASP A 137 -8.18 -26.94 3.17
CA ASP A 137 -7.75 -25.54 3.14
C ASP A 137 -8.53 -24.69 4.15
N GLY A 138 -7.88 -23.64 4.66
CA GLY A 138 -8.49 -22.61 5.48
C GLY A 138 -9.47 -21.73 4.69
N GLN A 139 -10.50 -21.23 5.37
CA GLN A 139 -11.50 -20.37 4.72
C GLN A 139 -10.94 -18.97 4.46
N SER A 140 -11.41 -18.33 3.39
CA SER A 140 -11.03 -16.94 3.09
C SER A 140 -11.75 -15.96 4.03
N GLY A 141 -11.04 -14.91 4.46
CA GLY A 141 -11.57 -13.82 5.26
C GLY A 141 -12.36 -12.80 4.43
N GLY A 142 -13.41 -12.24 5.02
CA GLY A 142 -14.06 -11.02 4.52
C GLY A 142 -13.22 -9.76 4.81
N PRO A 143 -13.65 -8.56 4.39
CA PRO A 143 -12.91 -7.31 4.60
C PRO A 143 -12.44 -7.14 6.06
N GLY A 144 -11.14 -6.89 6.25
CA GLY A 144 -10.52 -6.78 7.58
C GLY A 144 -10.33 -8.08 8.36
N VAL A 145 -10.84 -9.22 7.86
CA VAL A 145 -10.73 -10.54 8.50
C VAL A 145 -9.55 -11.31 7.90
N GLY A 146 -8.71 -11.89 8.76
CA GLY A 146 -7.60 -12.75 8.36
C GLY A 146 -8.07 -14.05 7.74
N GLY A 147 -7.21 -14.67 6.93
CA GLY A 147 -7.48 -16.00 6.39
C GLY A 147 -7.42 -17.10 7.44
N GLY A 148 -8.27 -18.11 7.34
CA GLY A 148 -8.21 -19.30 8.20
C GLY A 148 -6.95 -20.11 7.93
N SER A 149 -6.42 -20.79 8.94
CA SER A 149 -5.26 -21.67 8.75
C SER A 149 -5.66 -22.95 8.04
N GLY A 150 -4.73 -23.57 7.33
CA GLY A 150 -4.94 -24.90 6.74
C GLY A 150 -5.04 -25.99 7.81
N GLY A 151 -5.79 -27.04 7.51
CA GLY A 151 -5.90 -28.23 8.36
C GLY A 151 -4.64 -29.10 8.27
N ASN A 152 -4.33 -29.84 9.32
CA ASN A 152 -3.18 -30.74 9.30
C ASN A 152 -3.46 -31.99 8.45
N GLY A 153 -2.42 -32.50 7.80
CA GLY A 153 -2.45 -33.79 7.15
C GLY A 153 -2.51 -34.95 8.14
N GLY A 154 -3.13 -36.05 7.73
CA GLY A 154 -3.33 -37.24 8.54
C GLY A 154 -2.06 -38.09 8.64
N ALA A 155 -1.84 -38.72 9.79
CA ALA A 155 -0.77 -39.70 9.94
C ALA A 155 -1.08 -41.00 9.16
N ALA A 156 -0.04 -41.74 8.79
CA ALA A 156 -0.15 -43.05 8.17
C ALA A 156 0.71 -44.06 8.92
N VAL A 157 0.17 -45.22 9.30
CA VAL A 157 0.97 -46.26 9.95
C VAL A 157 0.79 -47.58 9.23
N ALA A 158 1.87 -48.11 8.67
CA ALA A 158 1.94 -49.45 8.10
C ALA A 158 2.72 -50.35 9.06
N TYR A 159 2.12 -51.48 9.43
CA TYR A 159 2.66 -52.41 10.43
C TYR A 159 2.64 -53.85 9.92
N SER A 160 3.68 -54.64 10.18
CA SER A 160 3.73 -56.07 9.84
C SER A 160 4.25 -56.93 11.00
N ASN A 161 3.64 -58.11 11.11
CA ASN A 161 4.05 -59.21 11.99
C ASN A 161 4.43 -60.47 11.19
N GLY A 162 4.44 -60.38 9.86
CA GLY A 162 4.79 -61.50 9.00
C GLY A 162 6.29 -61.79 9.04
N THR A 163 6.65 -63.06 8.99
CA THR A 163 8.04 -63.52 8.80
C THR A 163 8.43 -63.64 7.33
N SER A 164 7.55 -63.18 6.43
CA SER A 164 7.74 -63.20 4.98
C SER A 164 8.59 -61.99 4.54
N ALA A 165 8.92 -61.89 3.26
CA ALA A 165 9.44 -60.64 2.70
C ALA A 165 8.32 -59.59 2.69
N ASN A 166 8.40 -58.62 3.60
CA ASN A 166 7.37 -57.62 3.81
C ASN A 166 7.64 -56.37 2.95
N MET A 167 6.63 -55.76 2.33
CA MET A 167 6.76 -54.51 1.58
C MET A 167 5.76 -53.49 2.12
N LEU A 168 6.23 -52.57 2.96
CA LEU A 168 5.39 -51.61 3.66
C LEU A 168 5.68 -50.20 3.18
N ALA A 169 4.63 -49.45 2.88
CA ALA A 169 4.69 -48.03 2.60
C ALA A 169 3.69 -47.27 3.48
N ALA A 170 4.15 -46.22 4.14
CA ALA A 170 3.31 -45.27 4.85
C ALA A 170 3.57 -43.87 4.30
N ASN A 171 2.53 -43.20 3.83
CA ASN A 171 2.62 -41.82 3.35
C ASN A 171 1.76 -40.91 4.23
N GLY A 172 2.38 -39.95 4.90
CA GLY A 172 1.65 -38.89 5.59
C GLY A 172 0.79 -38.11 4.59
N GLY A 173 -0.38 -37.68 5.02
CA GLY A 173 -1.18 -36.77 4.19
C GLY A 173 -0.60 -35.36 4.21
N ASP A 174 -0.78 -34.59 3.15
CA ASP A 174 -0.31 -33.21 3.11
C ASP A 174 -1.16 -32.29 4.00
N GLY A 175 -0.56 -31.22 4.50
CA GLY A 175 -1.28 -30.13 5.16
C GLY A 175 -2.10 -29.31 4.16
N GLY A 176 -3.25 -28.81 4.58
CA GLY A 176 -4.10 -27.93 3.81
C GLY A 176 -3.51 -26.54 3.66
N GLY A 177 -3.91 -25.82 2.61
CA GLY A 177 -3.47 -24.46 2.38
C GLY A 177 -4.10 -23.45 3.35
N GLY A 178 -3.43 -22.34 3.63
CA GLY A 178 -4.04 -21.21 4.32
C GLY A 178 -5.07 -20.48 3.45
N GLY A 179 -6.10 -19.90 4.07
CA GLY A 179 -7.14 -19.11 3.41
C GLY A 179 -6.68 -17.69 3.07
N LEU A 180 -7.22 -17.09 2.00
CA LEU A 180 -6.93 -15.70 1.64
C LEU A 180 -7.48 -14.72 2.69
N ALA A 181 -6.77 -13.62 2.94
CA ALA A 181 -7.27 -12.57 3.83
C ALA A 181 -8.15 -11.55 3.09
N GLY A 182 -9.04 -10.89 3.83
CA GLY A 182 -9.63 -9.63 3.37
C GLY A 182 -8.66 -8.45 3.52
N ALA A 183 -9.00 -7.32 2.88
CA ALA A 183 -8.14 -6.14 2.83
C ALA A 183 -7.59 -5.71 4.22
N GLY A 184 -6.31 -5.38 4.28
CA GLY A 184 -5.56 -5.05 5.49
C GLY A 184 -5.12 -6.25 6.34
N ALA A 185 -5.81 -7.38 6.26
CA ALA A 185 -5.58 -8.52 7.15
C ALA A 185 -4.51 -9.51 6.63
N ALA A 186 -4.03 -10.37 7.53
CA ALA A 186 -3.03 -11.37 7.23
C ALA A 186 -3.60 -12.61 6.55
N GLY A 187 -2.86 -13.16 5.59
CA GLY A 187 -3.18 -14.47 4.98
C GLY A 187 -3.13 -15.59 6.01
N GLY A 188 -3.89 -16.65 5.78
CA GLY A 188 -3.87 -17.84 6.62
C GLY A 188 -2.56 -18.62 6.48
N ASP A 189 -2.14 -19.23 7.58
CA ASP A 189 -0.98 -20.13 7.62
C ASP A 189 -1.33 -21.49 6.98
N GLY A 190 -0.35 -22.18 6.41
CA GLY A 190 -0.53 -23.56 5.96
C GLY A 190 -0.60 -24.55 7.13
N GLY A 191 -1.33 -25.65 6.94
CA GLY A 191 -1.40 -26.74 7.91
C GLY A 191 -0.14 -27.61 7.91
N THR A 192 0.13 -28.35 8.98
CA THR A 192 1.30 -29.24 9.02
C THR A 192 1.08 -30.51 8.20
N GLY A 193 2.12 -31.05 7.59
CA GLY A 193 2.09 -32.37 6.97
C GLY A 193 1.93 -33.50 7.99
N GLY A 194 1.30 -34.59 7.57
CA GLY A 194 1.06 -35.78 8.37
C GLY A 194 2.32 -36.63 8.52
N GLY A 195 2.47 -37.29 9.67
CA GLY A 195 3.61 -38.15 9.94
C GLY A 195 3.36 -39.62 9.58
N PRO A 196 4.15 -40.26 8.71
CA PRO A 196 4.11 -41.70 8.49
C PRO A 196 4.94 -42.49 9.51
N GLY A 197 4.55 -43.75 9.72
CA GLY A 197 5.27 -44.75 10.49
C GLY A 197 5.28 -46.09 9.75
N VAL A 198 6.46 -46.68 9.58
CA VAL A 198 6.61 -48.09 9.16
C VAL A 198 7.28 -48.89 10.27
N GLN A 199 6.68 -50.02 10.61
CA GLN A 199 7.20 -50.96 11.62
C GLN A 199 7.15 -52.40 11.09
N ASP A 200 8.32 -52.99 10.85
CA ASP A 200 8.50 -54.40 10.48
C ASP A 200 9.42 -55.09 11.51
N LEU A 201 8.82 -55.85 12.43
CA LEU A 201 9.50 -56.41 13.61
C LEU A 201 9.95 -57.88 13.44
N LEU A 202 9.55 -58.56 12.35
CA LEU A 202 9.70 -60.02 12.22
C LEU A 202 10.15 -60.50 10.82
N GLY A 203 10.30 -59.61 9.84
CA GLY A 203 10.59 -59.97 8.43
C GLY A 203 11.92 -60.70 8.20
N ASP A 204 11.97 -61.55 7.17
CA ASP A 204 13.15 -62.26 6.66
C ASP A 204 13.66 -61.57 5.36
N SER A 205 14.83 -62.01 4.88
CA SER A 205 15.45 -61.78 3.56
C SER A 205 14.50 -61.18 2.50
N GLY A 206 14.56 -59.85 2.30
CA GLY A 206 13.81 -59.14 1.24
C GLY A 206 12.74 -58.15 1.72
N SER A 207 12.56 -57.96 3.03
CA SER A 207 11.68 -56.90 3.56
C SER A 207 12.09 -55.48 3.14
N SER A 208 11.14 -54.58 2.90
CA SER A 208 11.39 -53.17 2.70
C SER A 208 10.29 -52.31 3.31
N GLY A 209 10.69 -51.21 3.95
CA GLY A 209 9.79 -50.25 4.56
C GLY A 209 10.06 -48.84 4.08
N ALA A 210 9.04 -48.09 3.68
CA ALA A 210 9.17 -46.70 3.26
C ALA A 210 8.17 -45.80 3.99
N ALA A 211 8.66 -44.82 4.74
CA ALA A 211 7.86 -43.79 5.40
C ALA A 211 8.14 -42.43 4.74
N LEU A 212 7.14 -41.82 4.10
CA LEU A 212 7.23 -40.49 3.48
C LEU A 212 6.33 -39.47 4.17
N GLY A 213 6.93 -38.44 4.77
CA GLY A 213 6.24 -37.35 5.45
C GLY A 213 5.37 -36.57 4.49
N GLY A 214 4.16 -36.23 4.93
CA GLY A 214 3.30 -35.32 4.16
C GLY A 214 3.93 -33.94 4.06
N ALA A 215 3.74 -33.24 2.95
CA ALA A 215 4.21 -31.87 2.82
C ALA A 215 3.44 -30.92 3.75
N GLY A 216 4.11 -29.88 4.22
CA GLY A 216 3.47 -28.75 4.86
C GLY A 216 2.59 -27.98 3.88
N GLY A 217 1.42 -27.56 4.34
CA GLY A 217 0.48 -26.78 3.57
C GLY A 217 1.07 -25.47 3.11
N THR A 218 0.70 -25.05 1.90
CA THR A 218 1.07 -23.72 1.43
C THR A 218 0.24 -22.64 2.11
N ARG A 219 0.79 -21.44 2.16
CA ARG A 219 0.10 -20.26 2.68
C ARG A 219 -0.97 -19.65 1.77
N ALA A 220 -1.59 -18.57 2.28
CA ALA A 220 -2.15 -17.50 1.46
C ALA A 220 -1.35 -16.18 1.45
N SER A 221 -1.55 -15.37 0.41
CA SER A 221 -1.12 -13.97 0.38
C SER A 221 -1.92 -13.11 1.36
N GLY A 222 -1.31 -12.01 1.82
CA GLY A 222 -1.99 -11.00 2.61
C GLY A 222 -3.10 -10.31 1.81
N GLY A 223 -4.09 -9.79 2.52
CA GLY A 223 -5.16 -9.02 1.91
C GLY A 223 -4.65 -7.68 1.38
N ALA A 224 -5.29 -7.16 0.34
CA ALA A 224 -4.90 -5.90 -0.30
C ALA A 224 -4.66 -4.77 0.72
N HIS A 225 -3.72 -3.86 0.41
CA HIS A 225 -3.38 -2.70 1.24
C HIS A 225 -2.74 -3.09 2.59
N GLY A 226 -1.47 -3.47 2.55
CA GLY A 226 -0.63 -3.68 3.74
C GLY A 226 -0.79 -5.03 4.45
N GLY A 227 -1.67 -5.92 3.98
CA GLY A 227 -1.85 -7.24 4.59
C GLY A 227 -0.59 -8.09 4.50
N ALA A 228 -0.17 -8.69 5.62
CA ALA A 228 0.96 -9.63 5.65
C ALA A 228 0.56 -10.98 5.05
N GLY A 229 1.48 -11.68 4.40
CA GLY A 229 1.19 -13.05 3.97
C GLY A 229 1.28 -14.07 5.11
N GLY A 230 0.54 -15.17 5.02
CA GLY A 230 0.55 -16.24 6.03
C GLY A 230 1.76 -17.16 5.92
N ASN A 231 2.21 -17.78 7.00
CA ASN A 231 3.36 -18.69 7.00
C ASN A 231 3.08 -20.01 6.26
N GLY A 232 4.13 -20.69 5.83
CA GLY A 232 4.02 -22.06 5.33
C GLY A 232 3.90 -23.06 6.48
N GLY A 233 3.20 -24.17 6.25
CA GLY A 233 3.09 -25.25 7.23
C GLY A 233 4.38 -26.08 7.33
N GLU A 234 4.62 -26.72 8.47
CA GLU A 234 5.76 -27.63 8.63
C GLU A 234 5.54 -28.94 7.88
N GLY A 235 6.61 -29.54 7.37
CA GLY A 235 6.59 -30.89 6.79
C GLY A 235 6.42 -31.98 7.85
N GLY A 236 5.84 -33.11 7.45
CA GLY A 236 5.54 -34.23 8.33
C GLY A 236 6.76 -35.02 8.77
N TYR A 237 6.80 -35.43 10.03
CA TYR A 237 7.82 -36.32 10.58
C TYR A 237 7.68 -37.75 10.04
N ALA A 238 8.75 -38.37 9.56
CA ALA A 238 8.73 -39.73 9.05
C ALA A 238 9.55 -40.70 9.91
N SER A 239 9.00 -41.89 10.19
CA SER A 239 9.66 -42.94 10.96
C SER A 239 9.59 -44.29 10.23
N ALA A 240 10.72 -44.96 10.03
CA ALA A 240 10.78 -46.30 9.44
C ALA A 240 11.69 -47.22 10.25
N THR A 241 11.17 -48.35 10.71
CA THR A 241 11.89 -49.34 11.52
C THR A 241 11.78 -50.71 10.88
N SER A 242 12.93 -51.36 10.62
CA SER A 242 13.01 -52.75 10.17
C SER A 242 14.24 -53.41 10.80
N ASP A 243 14.04 -54.54 11.48
CA ASP A 243 15.13 -55.19 12.22
C ASP A 243 16.10 -55.99 11.32
N ASN A 244 15.67 -56.38 10.10
CA ASN A 244 16.42 -57.33 9.26
C ASN A 244 16.74 -56.84 7.84
N TYR A 245 16.17 -55.73 7.34
CA TYR A 245 16.45 -55.23 5.99
C TYR A 245 16.07 -53.75 5.76
N ALA A 246 15.94 -53.31 4.50
CA ALA A 246 15.90 -51.91 4.09
C ALA A 246 14.73 -51.08 4.67
N ALA A 247 15.03 -50.08 5.51
CA ALA A 247 14.06 -49.09 5.96
C ALA A 247 14.42 -47.68 5.48
N THR A 248 13.50 -47.00 4.81
CA THR A 248 13.66 -45.62 4.34
C THR A 248 12.67 -44.70 5.02
N ALA A 249 13.18 -43.63 5.65
CA ALA A 249 12.36 -42.54 6.16
C ALA A 249 12.71 -41.24 5.43
N THR A 250 11.71 -40.54 4.92
CA THR A 250 11.88 -39.23 4.28
C THR A 250 10.91 -38.25 4.91
N GLY A 251 11.42 -37.20 5.55
CA GLY A 251 10.59 -36.15 6.14
C GLY A 251 9.89 -35.35 5.05
N GLY A 252 8.71 -34.81 5.35
CA GLY A 252 7.95 -34.00 4.39
C GLY A 252 8.59 -32.64 4.15
N HIS A 253 8.41 -32.04 2.98
CA HIS A 253 8.90 -30.68 2.74
C HIS A 253 8.05 -29.65 3.50
N GLY A 254 8.66 -28.55 3.94
CA GLY A 254 7.96 -27.40 4.50
C GLY A 254 7.22 -26.60 3.43
N GLY A 255 6.11 -25.98 3.82
CA GLY A 255 5.27 -25.15 2.95
C GLY A 255 5.88 -23.78 2.67
N MET A 256 5.50 -23.16 1.55
CA MET A 256 5.97 -21.82 1.18
C MET A 256 5.26 -20.72 2.00
N GLY A 257 5.97 -19.63 2.38
CA GLY A 257 5.52 -18.58 3.36
C GLY A 257 5.27 -17.15 2.86
N GLY A 258 4.26 -16.43 3.37
CA GLY A 258 3.43 -15.27 2.89
C GLY A 258 3.89 -14.32 1.79
N ALA A 259 3.07 -13.95 0.79
CA ALA A 259 3.39 -12.75 0.01
C ALA A 259 2.65 -11.60 0.69
N GLY A 260 3.38 -10.55 1.04
CA GLY A 260 2.78 -9.33 1.56
C GLY A 260 2.06 -8.55 0.45
N ALA A 261 0.96 -7.89 0.79
CA ALA A 261 0.23 -7.06 -0.15
C ALA A 261 0.83 -5.66 -0.26
N SER A 262 0.64 -4.98 -1.40
CA SER A 262 1.09 -3.60 -1.56
C SER A 262 0.38 -2.66 -0.57
N GLY A 263 1.02 -1.55 -0.18
CA GLY A 263 0.43 -0.50 0.65
C GLY A 263 -0.56 0.38 -0.12
N ALA A 264 -1.41 1.10 0.61
CA ALA A 264 -2.39 2.04 0.06
C ALA A 264 -1.75 3.24 -0.65
N VAL A 265 -2.34 3.65 -1.77
CA VAL A 265 -1.89 4.80 -2.57
C VAL A 265 -2.42 6.10 -1.97
N GLY A 266 -1.58 7.13 -1.90
CA GLY A 266 -1.99 8.48 -1.50
C GLY A 266 -2.80 9.18 -2.59
N LEU A 267 -3.75 10.02 -2.19
CA LEU A 267 -4.59 10.77 -3.12
C LEU A 267 -3.87 11.99 -3.67
N ASP A 268 -4.23 12.40 -4.88
CA ASP A 268 -3.70 13.62 -5.49
C ASP A 268 -4.13 14.89 -4.71
N GLY A 269 -3.27 15.90 -4.71
CA GLY A 269 -3.58 17.23 -4.22
C GLY A 269 -4.51 18.00 -5.16
N GLY A 270 -5.36 18.84 -4.57
CA GLY A 270 -6.29 19.72 -5.29
C GLY A 270 -5.56 20.86 -6.02
N THR A 271 -6.12 21.35 -7.12
CA THR A 271 -5.58 22.51 -7.86
C THR A 271 -5.66 23.79 -7.04
N GLY A 272 -4.70 24.71 -7.23
CA GLY A 272 -4.74 26.06 -6.66
C GLY A 272 -5.79 26.96 -7.29
N GLY A 273 -6.24 27.97 -6.55
CA GLY A 273 -7.28 28.91 -6.97
C GLY A 273 -6.79 29.85 -8.07
N ALA A 274 -7.67 30.26 -8.98
CA ALA A 274 -7.30 31.22 -10.02
C ALA A 274 -6.98 32.61 -9.43
N GLY A 275 -6.08 33.36 -10.06
CA GLY A 275 -5.89 34.78 -9.75
C GLY A 275 -7.05 35.62 -10.30
N GLY A 276 -7.36 36.73 -9.62
CA GLY A 276 -8.36 37.70 -10.08
C GLY A 276 -7.84 38.59 -11.21
N ASN A 277 -8.73 39.25 -11.93
CA ASN A 277 -8.37 40.10 -13.06
C ASN A 277 -7.91 41.48 -12.58
N GLY A 278 -6.99 42.12 -13.29
CA GLY A 278 -6.69 43.53 -13.06
C GLY A 278 -7.81 44.45 -13.55
N GLY A 279 -8.03 45.57 -12.85
CA GLY A 279 -8.99 46.58 -13.24
C GLY A 279 -8.53 47.44 -14.42
N HIS A 280 -9.46 48.07 -15.13
CA HIS A 280 -9.10 48.95 -16.24
C HIS A 280 -8.59 50.31 -15.77
N GLY A 281 -7.63 50.88 -16.51
CA GLY A 281 -7.15 52.25 -16.30
C GLY A 281 -8.15 53.30 -16.78
N GLY A 282 -7.93 54.55 -16.38
CA GLY A 282 -8.77 55.68 -16.79
C GLY A 282 -8.71 55.93 -18.31
N LEU A 283 -9.84 56.37 -18.87
CA LEU A 283 -10.04 56.57 -20.30
C LEU A 283 -9.04 57.56 -20.93
N LEU A 284 -8.63 58.59 -20.19
CA LEU A 284 -7.70 59.61 -20.70
C LEU A 284 -6.27 59.39 -20.21
N ILE A 285 -6.08 59.17 -18.90
CA ILE A 285 -4.76 58.91 -18.32
C ILE A 285 -4.88 57.90 -17.20
N GLY A 286 -4.13 56.81 -17.34
CA GLY A 286 -4.06 55.78 -16.32
C GLY A 286 -3.68 54.43 -16.91
N ASN A 287 -2.99 53.62 -16.10
CA ASN A 287 -2.66 52.25 -16.46
C ASN A 287 -3.75 51.31 -15.94
N GLY A 288 -3.95 50.16 -16.59
CA GLY A 288 -4.68 49.06 -15.97
C GLY A 288 -3.98 48.58 -14.70
N GLY A 289 -4.73 48.03 -13.76
CA GLY A 289 -4.17 47.29 -12.63
C GLY A 289 -3.72 45.91 -13.08
N ASN A 290 -2.78 45.31 -12.37
CA ASN A 290 -2.22 44.02 -12.73
C ASN A 290 -3.20 42.88 -12.44
N GLY A 291 -3.08 41.77 -13.16
CA GLY A 291 -3.75 40.53 -12.75
C GLY A 291 -3.24 40.03 -11.39
N GLY A 292 -4.10 39.39 -10.61
CA GLY A 292 -3.73 38.70 -9.39
C GLY A 292 -3.01 37.40 -9.68
N ALA A 293 -2.13 36.97 -8.77
CA ALA A 293 -1.41 35.72 -8.94
C ALA A 293 -2.32 34.50 -8.71
N GLY A 294 -2.06 33.42 -9.44
CA GLY A 294 -2.70 32.13 -9.17
C GLY A 294 -2.27 31.54 -7.83
N GLY A 295 -3.12 30.71 -7.24
CA GLY A 295 -2.90 29.99 -6.00
C GLY A 295 -2.04 28.74 -6.17
N ILE A 296 -1.43 28.30 -5.09
CA ILE A 296 -0.55 27.13 -5.08
C ILE A 296 -1.40 25.85 -5.17
N GLY A 297 -0.99 24.85 -5.94
CA GLY A 297 -1.62 23.52 -5.88
C GLY A 297 -1.40 22.85 -4.53
N GLY A 298 -2.37 22.07 -4.05
CA GLY A 298 -2.22 21.26 -2.85
C GLY A 298 -1.20 20.15 -3.05
N SER A 299 -0.47 19.76 -2.01
CA SER A 299 0.44 18.61 -2.11
C SER A 299 -0.34 17.30 -2.25
N GLY A 300 0.25 16.27 -2.87
CA GLY A 300 -0.31 14.92 -2.85
C GLY A 300 -0.13 14.23 -1.51
N GLY A 301 -0.99 13.26 -1.20
CA GLY A 301 -0.90 12.45 0.01
C GLY A 301 0.18 11.38 -0.09
N ALA A 302 0.76 10.98 1.04
CA ALA A 302 1.75 9.90 1.08
C ALA A 302 1.12 8.53 0.80
N GLY A 303 1.88 7.58 0.26
CA GLY A 303 1.49 6.17 0.22
C GLY A 303 1.83 5.44 1.52
N ASP A 304 1.06 4.39 1.86
CA ASP A 304 1.25 3.60 3.07
C ASP A 304 2.23 2.43 2.89
N ILE A 305 2.63 1.78 3.96
CA ILE A 305 3.61 0.68 3.96
C ILE A 305 3.03 -0.59 3.32
N GLY A 306 3.85 -1.35 2.59
CA GLY A 306 3.52 -2.69 2.09
C GLY A 306 3.56 -3.76 3.19
N GLY A 307 2.75 -4.81 3.06
CA GLY A 307 2.67 -5.90 4.02
C GLY A 307 3.93 -6.76 4.06
N ALA A 308 4.23 -7.38 5.19
CA ALA A 308 5.36 -8.31 5.27
C ALA A 308 5.08 -9.60 4.50
N GLY A 309 6.12 -10.20 3.96
CA GLY A 309 6.10 -11.59 3.55
C GLY A 309 6.07 -12.51 4.77
N GLY A 310 5.54 -13.71 4.62
CA GLY A 310 5.47 -14.72 5.67
C GLY A 310 6.62 -15.71 5.54
N ASN A 311 6.84 -16.45 6.62
CA ASN A 311 7.98 -17.36 6.73
C ASN A 311 7.67 -18.71 6.09
N GLY A 312 8.64 -19.32 5.44
CA GLY A 312 8.53 -20.69 4.98
C GLY A 312 8.46 -21.67 6.15
N GLY A 313 7.75 -22.78 5.96
CA GLY A 313 7.62 -23.83 6.96
C GLY A 313 8.88 -24.68 7.07
N ALA A 314 9.15 -25.25 8.24
CA ALA A 314 10.28 -26.17 8.40
C ALA A 314 10.04 -27.49 7.66
N GLY A 315 11.10 -28.12 7.18
CA GLY A 315 11.06 -29.48 6.68
C GLY A 315 10.92 -30.51 7.81
N GLY A 316 10.29 -31.62 7.50
CA GLY A 316 10.01 -32.71 8.41
C GLY A 316 11.27 -33.49 8.78
N VAL A 317 11.32 -33.96 10.02
CA VAL A 317 12.42 -34.81 10.50
C VAL A 317 12.19 -36.25 10.01
N ALA A 318 13.27 -36.97 9.69
CA ALA A 318 13.23 -38.39 9.37
C ALA A 318 14.02 -39.22 10.37
N SER A 319 13.48 -40.36 10.77
CA SER A 319 14.13 -41.32 11.65
C SER A 319 14.04 -42.74 11.09
N SER A 320 15.18 -43.43 11.00
CA SER A 320 15.20 -44.83 10.61
C SER A 320 16.12 -45.71 11.47
N SER A 321 15.76 -46.99 11.63
CA SER A 321 16.54 -48.00 12.38
C SER A 321 16.65 -49.31 11.58
N GLY A 322 17.82 -49.96 11.63
CA GLY A 322 18.19 -51.15 10.86
C GLY A 322 19.20 -50.86 9.73
N ILE A 323 19.22 -51.68 8.67
CA ILE A 323 19.92 -51.33 7.41
C ILE A 323 19.09 -50.25 6.72
N SER A 324 19.36 -48.99 7.00
CA SER A 324 18.37 -47.93 6.76
C SER A 324 18.95 -46.67 6.11
N THR A 325 18.06 -45.87 5.53
CA THR A 325 18.37 -44.53 5.02
C THR A 325 17.32 -43.55 5.52
N SER A 326 17.76 -42.43 6.08
CA SER A 326 16.90 -41.31 6.44
C SER A 326 17.31 -40.03 5.72
N HIS A 327 16.30 -39.32 5.23
CA HIS A 327 16.40 -38.02 4.56
C HIS A 327 15.46 -37.03 5.23
N GLY A 328 15.99 -35.95 5.80
CA GLY A 328 15.16 -34.86 6.29
C GLY A 328 14.44 -34.17 5.13
N GLY A 329 13.26 -33.61 5.37
CA GLY A 329 12.56 -32.81 4.38
C GLY A 329 13.18 -31.44 4.22
N ASP A 330 13.10 -30.85 3.03
CA ASP A 330 13.59 -29.48 2.82
C ASP A 330 12.65 -28.46 3.47
N GLY A 331 13.20 -27.34 3.92
CA GLY A 331 12.43 -26.20 4.38
C GLY A 331 11.74 -25.47 3.23
N GLY A 332 10.57 -24.91 3.49
CA GLY A 332 9.84 -24.10 2.51
C GLY A 332 10.49 -22.73 2.32
N GLY A 333 10.42 -22.21 1.09
CA GLY A 333 10.83 -20.83 0.80
C GLY A 333 9.88 -19.81 1.43
N ALA A 334 10.45 -18.69 1.86
CA ALA A 334 9.67 -17.57 2.36
C ALA A 334 9.08 -16.75 1.22
N GLY A 335 8.39 -15.67 1.58
CA GLY A 335 7.69 -14.85 0.60
C GLY A 335 8.12 -13.41 0.62
N ALA A 336 7.90 -12.78 -0.52
CA ALA A 336 8.28 -11.41 -0.70
C ALA A 336 7.41 -10.48 0.15
N GLY A 337 8.03 -9.41 0.65
CA GLY A 337 7.29 -8.27 1.16
C GLY A 337 6.52 -7.54 0.06
N GLY A 338 5.43 -6.89 0.43
CA GLY A 338 4.60 -6.09 -0.45
C GLY A 338 5.25 -4.76 -0.82
N VAL A 339 4.89 -4.22 -1.97
CA VAL A 339 5.39 -2.91 -2.42
C VAL A 339 4.79 -1.80 -1.57
N GLY A 340 5.55 -0.76 -1.25
CA GLY A 340 4.98 0.43 -0.61
C GLY A 340 3.96 1.14 -1.51
N GLY A 341 2.99 1.82 -0.91
CA GLY A 341 1.99 2.61 -1.60
C GLY A 341 2.62 3.76 -2.38
N VAL A 342 2.05 4.10 -3.52
CA VAL A 342 2.52 5.26 -4.31
C VAL A 342 2.03 6.55 -3.65
N GLY A 343 2.86 7.59 -3.62
CA GLY A 343 2.42 8.93 -3.21
C GLY A 343 1.53 9.57 -4.27
N GLY A 344 0.53 10.34 -3.83
CA GLY A 344 -0.36 11.10 -4.71
C GLY A 344 0.37 12.25 -5.40
N LYS A 345 -0.11 12.67 -6.55
CA LYS A 345 0.48 13.81 -7.28
C LYS A 345 0.16 15.13 -6.59
N GLY A 346 1.02 16.12 -6.72
CA GLY A 346 0.67 17.48 -6.36
C GLY A 346 -0.35 18.08 -7.32
N GLY A 347 -1.20 18.98 -6.82
CA GLY A 347 -2.17 19.71 -7.60
C GLY A 347 -1.53 20.77 -8.49
N ASN A 348 -2.16 21.14 -9.60
CA ASN A 348 -1.64 22.21 -10.45
C ASN A 348 -1.79 23.58 -9.78
N GLY A 349 -0.90 24.50 -10.08
CA GLY A 349 -1.06 25.91 -9.71
C GLY A 349 -2.22 26.58 -10.46
N GLY A 350 -2.76 27.64 -9.87
CA GLY A 350 -3.90 28.38 -10.40
C GLY A 350 -3.60 29.13 -11.71
N LEU A 351 -4.58 29.12 -12.61
CA LEU A 351 -4.59 29.82 -13.90
C LEU A 351 -5.10 31.27 -13.75
N LEU A 352 -4.60 32.21 -14.57
CA LEU A 352 -5.10 33.59 -14.65
C LEU A 352 -6.13 33.77 -15.80
N THR A 353 -7.17 34.60 -15.60
CA THR A 353 -8.22 34.90 -16.58
C THR A 353 -8.47 36.41 -16.83
N GLY A 354 -7.46 37.29 -16.85
CA GLY A 354 -7.68 38.76 -16.86
C GLY A 354 -7.23 39.53 -18.11
N THR A 355 -7.92 40.63 -18.44
CA THR A 355 -7.76 41.46 -19.67
C THR A 355 -7.30 42.92 -19.43
N GLY A 356 -6.71 43.25 -18.27
CA GLY A 356 -6.21 44.60 -17.95
C GLY A 356 -4.87 44.57 -17.20
N GLY A 357 -3.97 45.51 -17.54
CA GLY A 357 -2.63 45.67 -16.96
C GLY A 357 -1.61 44.60 -17.36
N ASP A 358 -0.46 44.54 -16.66
CA ASP A 358 0.48 43.42 -16.78
C ASP A 358 -0.15 42.16 -16.16
N GLY A 359 0.08 40.99 -16.77
CA GLY A 359 -0.49 39.73 -16.29
C GLY A 359 0.09 39.33 -14.94
N GLY A 360 -0.75 38.87 -14.01
CA GLY A 360 -0.30 38.22 -12.78
C GLY A 360 0.47 36.92 -13.04
N SER A 361 1.35 36.54 -12.11
CA SER A 361 2.09 35.28 -12.19
C SER A 361 1.15 34.07 -11.99
N GLY A 362 1.40 32.99 -12.71
CA GLY A 362 0.69 31.73 -12.46
C GLY A 362 1.03 31.15 -11.08
N GLY A 363 0.12 30.37 -10.50
CA GLY A 363 0.38 29.70 -9.21
C GLY A 363 1.43 28.60 -9.35
N SER A 364 2.18 28.28 -8.29
CA SER A 364 3.05 27.10 -8.30
C SER A 364 2.25 25.80 -8.18
N GLY A 365 2.72 24.72 -8.79
CA GLY A 365 2.20 23.38 -8.51
C GLY A 365 2.47 22.95 -7.07
N GLY A 366 1.63 22.08 -6.53
CA GLY A 366 1.87 21.42 -5.24
C GLY A 366 2.89 20.32 -5.36
N ASP A 367 3.55 19.95 -4.27
CA ASP A 367 4.50 18.84 -4.27
C ASP A 367 3.79 17.48 -4.35
N GLY A 368 4.44 16.49 -4.96
CA GLY A 368 3.97 15.11 -4.89
C GLY A 368 4.12 14.52 -3.49
N GLY A 369 3.21 13.64 -3.10
CA GLY A 369 3.28 12.90 -1.85
C GLY A 369 4.41 11.87 -1.83
N LEU A 370 4.87 11.50 -0.64
CA LEU A 370 5.92 10.50 -0.49
C LEU A 370 5.42 9.10 -0.86
N GLY A 371 6.29 8.25 -1.39
CA GLY A 371 6.00 6.83 -1.52
C GLY A 371 6.11 6.12 -0.16
N GLY A 372 5.29 5.11 0.05
CA GLY A 372 5.34 4.23 1.22
C GLY A 372 6.54 3.28 1.19
N ASN A 373 6.91 2.75 2.35
CA ASN A 373 7.98 1.76 2.43
C ASN A 373 7.51 0.39 1.94
N GLY A 374 8.41 -0.39 1.34
CA GLY A 374 8.16 -1.79 1.06
C GLY A 374 8.12 -2.62 2.34
N GLY A 375 7.31 -3.68 2.35
CA GLY A 375 7.26 -4.64 3.45
C GLY A 375 8.51 -5.52 3.51
N HIS A 376 8.83 -6.08 4.67
CA HIS A 376 9.96 -7.01 4.80
C HIS A 376 9.64 -8.36 4.15
N GLY A 377 10.65 -9.04 3.61
CA GLY A 377 10.52 -10.43 3.18
C GLY A 377 10.48 -11.39 4.37
N GLY A 378 9.84 -12.54 4.21
CA GLY A 378 9.84 -13.60 5.22
C GLY A 378 11.16 -14.36 5.30
N ALA A 379 11.36 -15.11 6.38
CA ALA A 379 12.48 -16.03 6.55
C ALA A 379 12.19 -17.42 5.95
N GLY A 380 13.19 -18.03 5.32
CA GLY A 380 13.10 -19.39 4.82
C GLY A 380 12.96 -20.41 5.95
N GLY A 381 12.26 -21.50 5.69
CA GLY A 381 12.08 -22.59 6.63
C GLY A 381 13.35 -23.40 6.83
N LYS A 382 13.57 -23.95 8.03
CA LYS A 382 14.72 -24.81 8.29
C LYS A 382 14.55 -26.17 7.59
N GLY A 383 15.64 -26.76 7.10
CA GLY A 383 15.64 -28.16 6.67
C GLY A 383 15.43 -29.11 7.85
N GLY A 384 14.85 -30.27 7.59
CA GLY A 384 14.60 -31.32 8.57
C GLY A 384 15.86 -32.11 8.90
N ASN A 385 15.96 -32.59 10.14
CA ASN A 385 17.03 -33.49 10.54
C ASN A 385 16.78 -34.92 10.04
N ALA A 386 17.86 -35.69 9.92
CA ALA A 386 17.82 -37.10 9.57
C ALA A 386 18.60 -37.90 10.62
N ASP A 387 17.88 -38.68 11.43
CA ASP A 387 18.46 -39.57 12.43
C ASP A 387 18.50 -40.99 11.84
N GLN A 388 19.68 -41.56 11.69
CA GLN A 388 19.87 -42.97 11.31
C GLN A 388 20.49 -43.71 12.49
N HIS A 389 19.79 -44.72 13.01
CA HIS A 389 20.33 -45.65 14.01
C HIS A 389 20.86 -46.88 13.26
N ALA A 390 22.13 -46.82 12.83
CA ALA A 390 22.76 -47.92 12.09
C ALA A 390 23.85 -48.60 12.92
N ASP A 391 23.85 -49.94 12.91
CA ASP A 391 24.96 -50.76 13.40
C ASP A 391 26.15 -50.77 12.41
N ASP A 392 25.94 -50.43 11.11
CA ASP A 392 26.99 -50.46 10.04
C ASP A 392 26.96 -49.29 9.00
N GLY A 393 26.18 -48.21 9.17
CA GLY A 393 25.82 -47.24 8.09
C GLY A 393 26.29 -45.77 8.26
N ALA A 394 26.36 -45.03 7.14
CA ALA A 394 26.65 -43.59 7.08
C ALA A 394 25.51 -42.77 7.75
N PRO A 395 25.78 -41.56 8.28
CA PRO A 395 24.76 -40.73 8.93
C PRO A 395 23.64 -40.28 7.97
N GLY A 396 22.49 -39.91 8.56
CA GLY A 396 21.35 -39.29 7.88
C GLY A 396 21.70 -38.09 7.02
N ILE A 397 20.98 -37.92 5.91
CA ILE A 397 21.08 -36.72 5.07
C ILE A 397 20.00 -35.74 5.52
N GLY A 398 20.38 -34.67 6.21
CA GLY A 398 19.43 -33.60 6.55
C GLY A 398 18.88 -32.91 5.29
N GLY A 399 17.69 -32.31 5.41
CA GLY A 399 17.09 -31.50 4.36
C GLY A 399 17.78 -30.14 4.22
N GLU A 400 17.63 -29.52 3.06
CA GLU A 400 18.12 -28.17 2.82
C GLU A 400 17.20 -27.11 3.46
N GLY A 401 17.77 -25.97 3.83
CA GLY A 401 16.98 -24.81 4.26
C GLY A 401 16.27 -24.15 3.08
N GLY A 402 15.14 -23.52 3.35
CA GLY A 402 14.39 -22.75 2.36
C GLY A 402 15.00 -21.38 2.09
N ASP A 403 14.76 -20.87 0.89
CA ASP A 403 15.20 -19.54 0.49
C ASP A 403 14.51 -18.42 1.28
N ALA A 404 15.23 -17.33 1.49
CA ALA A 404 14.68 -16.11 2.07
C ALA A 404 13.72 -15.40 1.11
N GLY A 405 12.72 -14.73 1.68
CA GLY A 405 11.85 -13.82 0.95
C GLY A 405 12.57 -12.51 0.64
N ALA A 406 12.40 -12.00 -0.58
CA ALA A 406 12.87 -10.66 -0.92
C ALA A 406 12.08 -9.60 -0.14
N GLY A 407 12.74 -8.50 0.21
CA GLY A 407 12.02 -7.32 0.68
C GLY A 407 11.16 -6.73 -0.43
N GLY A 408 10.03 -6.15 -0.06
CA GLY A 408 9.18 -5.40 -0.96
C GLY A 408 9.88 -4.13 -1.45
N THR A 409 9.63 -3.75 -2.70
CA THR A 409 10.18 -2.50 -3.21
C THR A 409 9.48 -1.30 -2.56
N ALA A 410 10.17 -0.17 -2.50
CA ALA A 410 9.56 1.08 -2.10
C ALA A 410 8.42 1.48 -3.05
N GLY A 411 7.42 2.18 -2.53
CA GLY A 411 6.49 2.95 -3.33
C GLY A 411 7.19 4.16 -3.96
N SER A 412 6.83 4.48 -5.20
CA SER A 412 7.30 5.73 -5.82
C SER A 412 6.64 6.93 -5.16
N GLY A 413 7.36 8.04 -5.05
CA GLY A 413 6.73 9.32 -4.73
C GLY A 413 5.84 9.80 -5.88
N GLY A 414 4.89 10.67 -5.55
CA GLY A 414 4.01 11.30 -6.51
C GLY A 414 4.74 12.33 -7.36
N ALA A 415 4.25 12.59 -8.58
CA ALA A 415 4.75 13.69 -9.38
C ALA A 415 4.34 15.03 -8.74
N GLY A 416 5.20 16.05 -8.86
CA GLY A 416 4.80 17.41 -8.54
C GLY A 416 3.74 17.92 -9.51
N GLY A 417 2.95 18.89 -9.05
CA GLY A 417 1.91 19.54 -9.83
C GLY A 417 2.47 20.45 -10.92
N GLY A 418 1.66 20.64 -11.97
CA GLY A 418 1.97 21.57 -13.04
C GLY A 418 1.99 23.03 -12.55
N ALA A 419 2.83 23.84 -13.17
CA ALA A 419 2.82 25.28 -12.98
C ALA A 419 1.55 25.90 -13.56
N GLY A 420 0.97 26.88 -12.86
CA GLY A 420 0.00 27.79 -13.43
C GLY A 420 0.65 28.64 -14.51
N THR A 421 -0.07 28.94 -15.59
CA THR A 421 0.43 29.80 -16.65
C THR A 421 0.24 31.27 -16.27
N GLY A 422 1.25 32.12 -16.49
CA GLY A 422 1.11 33.57 -16.35
C GLY A 422 0.21 34.14 -17.46
N GLY A 423 -0.49 35.23 -17.17
CA GLY A 423 -1.39 35.85 -18.16
C GLY A 423 -0.63 36.49 -19.31
N ALA A 424 -1.08 36.26 -20.54
CA ALA A 424 -0.43 36.73 -21.76
C ALA A 424 -1.37 37.63 -22.58
N LEU A 425 -1.57 38.89 -22.21
CA LEU A 425 -2.27 39.86 -23.08
C LEU A 425 -1.84 41.31 -22.87
N LEU A 426 -1.59 42.00 -24.00
CA LEU A 426 -1.35 43.43 -24.30
C LEU A 426 -0.31 44.22 -23.45
N GLY A 427 0.03 43.77 -22.24
CA GLY A 427 1.18 44.19 -21.43
C GLY A 427 2.28 43.11 -21.36
N SER A 428 3.23 43.27 -20.45
CA SER A 428 4.24 42.23 -20.18
C SER A 428 3.57 41.00 -19.54
N ALA A 429 3.85 39.82 -20.10
CA ALA A 429 3.27 38.59 -19.57
C ALA A 429 3.84 38.28 -18.19
N GLY A 430 2.97 37.94 -17.24
CA GLY A 430 3.40 37.43 -15.95
C GLY A 430 4.21 36.14 -16.15
N VAL A 431 5.20 35.91 -15.29
CA VAL A 431 5.94 34.63 -15.32
C VAL A 431 4.99 33.48 -14.96
N GLY A 432 5.17 32.32 -15.59
CA GLY A 432 4.53 31.08 -15.14
C GLY A 432 4.96 30.73 -13.72
N GLY A 433 4.10 30.01 -13.01
CA GLY A 433 4.45 29.49 -11.69
C GLY A 433 5.58 28.46 -11.75
N ALA A 434 6.11 28.09 -10.58
CA ALA A 434 7.03 26.97 -10.49
C ALA A 434 6.27 25.62 -10.59
N LEU A 435 6.93 24.59 -11.12
CA LEU A 435 6.46 23.21 -10.98
C LEU A 435 6.59 22.78 -9.51
N GLY A 436 5.68 21.94 -9.05
CA GLY A 436 5.84 21.25 -7.77
C GLY A 436 7.01 20.27 -7.81
N ALA A 437 7.63 20.03 -6.66
CA ALA A 437 8.64 18.98 -6.55
C ALA A 437 7.98 17.60 -6.61
N ALA A 438 8.70 16.61 -7.16
CA ALA A 438 8.28 15.22 -7.02
C ALA A 438 8.49 14.74 -5.58
N GLY A 439 7.57 13.93 -5.08
CA GLY A 439 7.71 13.24 -3.80
C GLY A 439 8.89 12.27 -3.84
N LEU A 440 9.53 12.07 -2.69
CA LEU A 440 10.57 11.07 -2.55
C LEU A 440 9.97 9.66 -2.59
N MET A 441 10.75 8.73 -3.15
CA MET A 441 10.49 7.30 -3.05
C MET A 441 10.62 6.86 -1.58
N GLY A 442 9.81 5.88 -1.17
CA GLY A 442 9.97 5.24 0.14
C GLY A 442 11.26 4.44 0.26
N ALA A 443 11.47 3.79 1.40
CA ALA A 443 12.53 2.81 1.57
C ALA A 443 12.08 1.42 1.10
N GLY A 444 13.00 0.65 0.52
CA GLY A 444 12.75 -0.78 0.28
C GLY A 444 12.68 -1.55 1.59
N GLY A 445 11.89 -2.61 1.62
CA GLY A 445 11.91 -3.57 2.70
C GLY A 445 13.21 -4.37 2.70
N THR A 446 13.61 -4.86 3.86
CA THR A 446 14.74 -5.79 3.96
C THR A 446 14.29 -7.19 3.53
N GLY A 447 15.20 -7.94 2.89
CA GLY A 447 15.00 -9.37 2.70
C GLY A 447 14.98 -10.11 4.04
N GLY A 448 14.40 -11.31 4.06
CA GLY A 448 14.48 -12.21 5.19
C GLY A 448 15.80 -12.98 5.24
N ALA A 449 15.90 -13.90 6.20
CA ALA A 449 17.05 -14.80 6.34
C ALA A 449 16.74 -16.18 5.74
N PRO A 450 17.72 -16.88 5.15
CA PRO A 450 17.54 -18.24 4.68
C PRO A 450 17.40 -19.23 5.85
N GLY A 451 16.85 -20.40 5.52
CA GLY A 451 16.73 -21.57 6.37
C GLY A 451 18.06 -22.21 6.72
#